data_AF-A0A4Z1IAN0-F1
#
_entry.id   AF-A0A4Z1IAN0-F1
#
_cell.length_a   1.000
_cell.length_b   1.000
_cell.length_c   1.000
_cell.angle_alpha   90.00
_cell.angle_beta   90.00
_cell.angle_gamma   90.00
#
_symmetry.space_group_name_H-M   'P 1'
#
loop_
_entity.id
_entity.type
_entity.pdbx_description
1 polymer ?
#
loop_
_entity_poly.entity_id
_entity_poly.type
_entity_poly.pdbx_seq_one_letter_code
_entity_poly.pdbx_strand_id
1 'polypeptide(L)'
;MQVDETGKYKSGSLEVVVNQLIGDDSAFDCEGSAYVATNPAHTVLKFVQIATEPQKGERLKILGGLDKKETAGPTALAFGRGESDSDCIYVVTCGGVVNPIGDNGLGQALIAKVRVGVRGEPC
;
A
#
# COMPACT_ATOMS: atom_id res chain seq x y z
N MET A 1 12.14 -17.01 -18.27
CA MET A 1 10.98 -16.20 -17.86
C MET A 1 9.90 -17.12 -17.30
N GLN A 2 9.23 -16.74 -16.20
CA GLN A 2 8.12 -17.48 -15.58
C GLN A 2 6.75 -17.10 -16.19
N VAL A 3 6.73 -16.06 -17.01
CA VAL A 3 5.64 -15.68 -17.90
C VAL A 3 6.12 -15.94 -19.34
N ASP A 4 5.27 -16.49 -20.19
CA ASP A 4 5.60 -16.74 -21.59
C ASP A 4 5.40 -15.48 -22.47
N GLU A 5 5.77 -15.58 -23.74
CA GLU A 5 5.64 -14.49 -24.73
C GLU A 5 4.20 -14.04 -25.00
N THR A 6 3.21 -14.84 -24.57
CA THR A 6 1.78 -14.51 -24.67
C THR A 6 1.22 -13.88 -23.40
N GLY A 7 2.04 -13.74 -22.35
CA GLY A 7 1.62 -13.19 -21.07
C GLY A 7 1.02 -14.22 -20.11
N LYS A 8 1.08 -15.53 -20.40
CA LYS A 8 0.62 -16.56 -19.46
C LYS A 8 1.72 -16.93 -18.48
N TYR A 9 1.37 -16.97 -17.20
CA TYR A 9 2.24 -17.54 -16.18
C TYR A 9 2.35 -19.06 -16.36
N LYS A 10 3.52 -19.61 -16.05
CA LYS A 10 3.72 -21.06 -16.04
C LYS A 10 2.94 -21.67 -14.88
N SER A 11 2.45 -22.89 -15.07
CA SER A 11 1.81 -23.63 -13.98
C SER A 11 2.72 -23.69 -12.75
N GLY A 12 2.19 -23.32 -11.60
CA GLY A 12 2.94 -23.24 -10.34
C GLY A 12 3.78 -21.98 -10.13
N SER A 13 3.83 -21.04 -11.09
CA SER A 13 4.55 -19.77 -10.92
C SER A 13 3.68 -18.61 -10.43
N LEU A 14 2.39 -18.85 -10.19
CA LEU A 14 1.46 -17.89 -9.59
C LEU A 14 1.12 -18.36 -8.18
N GLU A 15 1.33 -17.46 -7.22
CA GLU A 15 0.92 -17.64 -5.83
C GLU A 15 0.07 -16.44 -5.40
N VAL A 16 -1.07 -16.72 -4.75
CA VAL A 16 -1.89 -15.69 -4.12
C VAL A 16 -1.42 -15.53 -2.69
N VAL A 17 -0.66 -14.47 -2.42
CA VAL A 17 -0.09 -14.20 -1.07
C VAL A 17 -1.03 -13.43 -0.15
N VAL A 18 -1.97 -12.66 -0.71
CA VAL A 18 -3.04 -11.95 0.02
C VAL A 18 -4.29 -11.89 -0.86
N ASN A 19 -5.47 -12.04 -0.27
CA ASN A 19 -6.76 -11.87 -0.94
C ASN A 19 -7.73 -11.04 -0.07
N GLN A 20 -8.95 -10.79 -0.56
CA GLN A 20 -10.00 -10.07 0.17
C GLN A 20 -9.59 -8.65 0.61
N LEU A 21 -8.93 -7.91 -0.29
CA LEU A 21 -8.60 -6.50 -0.12
C LEU A 21 -9.00 -5.70 -1.36
N ILE A 22 -9.20 -4.39 -1.16
CA ILE A 22 -9.18 -3.41 -2.25
C ILE A 22 -7.80 -2.78 -2.25
N GLY A 23 -7.08 -2.88 -3.37
CA GLY A 23 -5.77 -2.27 -3.56
C GLY A 23 -5.74 -1.41 -4.83
N ASP A 24 -4.98 -0.32 -4.78
CA ASP A 24 -4.72 0.57 -5.91
C ASP A 24 -3.26 0.37 -6.36
N ASP A 25 -2.29 0.88 -5.59
CA ASP A 25 -0.85 0.61 -5.76
C ASP A 25 -0.19 0.14 -4.45
N SER A 26 1.06 -0.34 -4.53
CA SER A 26 1.80 -0.91 -3.39
C SER A 26 3.32 -0.69 -3.44
N ALA A 27 3.99 -0.81 -2.30
CA ALA A 27 5.46 -0.89 -2.21
C ALA A 27 5.90 -1.88 -1.13
N PHE A 28 7.14 -2.36 -1.22
CA PHE A 28 7.71 -3.33 -0.29
C PHE A 28 8.82 -2.72 0.58
N ASP A 29 8.91 -3.17 1.82
CA ASP A 29 10.07 -2.95 2.69
C ASP A 29 11.09 -4.10 2.58
N CYS A 30 12.30 -3.84 3.08
CA CYS A 30 13.41 -4.79 3.13
C CYS A 30 13.16 -6.02 4.02
N GLU A 31 12.06 -6.04 4.78
CA GLU A 31 11.65 -7.19 5.59
C GLU A 31 10.59 -8.05 4.86
N GLY A 32 10.27 -7.71 3.61
CA GLY A 32 9.32 -8.44 2.79
C GLY A 32 7.86 -8.12 3.09
N SER A 33 7.57 -7.03 3.81
CA SER A 33 6.19 -6.57 4.01
C SER A 33 5.74 -5.67 2.86
N ALA A 34 4.47 -5.79 2.46
CA ALA A 34 3.86 -4.89 1.49
C ALA A 34 3.03 -3.81 2.18
N TYR A 35 3.09 -2.60 1.65
CA TYR A 35 2.23 -1.47 2.01
C TYR A 35 1.32 -1.22 0.81
N VAL A 36 0.01 -1.23 1.01
CA VAL A 36 -0.99 -1.14 -0.06
C VAL A 36 -1.89 0.07 0.19
N ALA A 37 -2.00 0.94 -0.80
CA ALA A 37 -2.98 2.02 -0.82
C ALA A 37 -4.35 1.45 -1.19
N THR A 38 -5.39 1.77 -0.40
CA THR A 38 -6.71 1.12 -0.53
C THR A 38 -7.81 2.13 -0.89
N ASN A 39 -7.53 3.06 -1.80
CA ASN A 39 -8.36 4.20 -2.22
C ASN A 39 -9.80 4.29 -1.63
N PRO A 40 -10.81 3.53 -2.10
CA PRO A 40 -12.18 3.67 -1.60
C PRO A 40 -12.38 3.23 -0.14
N ALA A 41 -11.48 2.43 0.42
CA ALA A 41 -11.45 2.08 1.84
C ALA A 41 -10.68 3.10 2.70
N HIS A 42 -10.06 4.12 2.09
CA HIS A 42 -9.42 5.25 2.77
C HIS A 42 -8.30 4.89 3.76
N THR A 43 -7.58 3.81 3.48
CA THR A 43 -6.47 3.37 4.31
C THR A 43 -5.20 3.11 3.52
N VAL A 44 -4.09 3.06 4.24
CA VAL A 44 -2.90 2.31 3.83
C VAL A 44 -2.76 1.13 4.78
N LEU A 45 -2.64 -0.07 4.22
CA LEU A 45 -2.49 -1.31 4.97
C LEU A 45 -1.07 -1.85 4.81
N LYS A 46 -0.45 -2.31 5.90
CA LYS A 46 0.76 -3.13 5.89
C LYS A 46 0.37 -4.60 6.00
N PHE A 47 0.87 -5.42 5.09
CA PHE A 47 0.80 -6.87 5.13
C PHE A 47 2.20 -7.39 5.48
N VAL A 48 2.33 -7.93 6.69
CA VAL A 48 3.63 -8.25 7.28
C VAL A 48 4.24 -9.48 6.59
N GLN A 49 5.48 -9.34 6.13
CA GLN A 49 6.32 -10.44 5.63
C GLN A 49 5.69 -11.28 4.50
N ILE A 50 4.78 -10.74 3.69
CA ILE A 50 4.12 -11.53 2.65
C ILE A 50 5.04 -11.99 1.51
N ALA A 51 6.20 -11.33 1.34
CA ALA A 51 7.21 -11.73 0.35
C ALA A 51 8.16 -12.84 0.87
N THR A 52 8.16 -13.12 2.18
CA THR A 52 9.06 -14.10 2.81
C THR A 52 8.32 -15.21 3.56
N GLU A 53 7.13 -14.93 4.08
CA GLU A 53 6.30 -15.82 4.91
C GLU A 53 4.79 -15.61 4.61
N PRO A 54 4.29 -15.99 3.42
CA PRO A 54 2.94 -15.65 2.96
C PRO A 54 1.80 -16.19 3.83
N GLN A 55 2.05 -17.16 4.71
CA GLN A 55 1.03 -17.77 5.58
C GLN A 55 0.71 -16.98 6.87
N LYS A 56 1.54 -16.01 7.28
CA LYS A 56 1.31 -15.26 8.53
C LYS A 56 0.20 -14.23 8.39
N GLY A 57 0.04 -13.61 7.22
CA GLY A 57 -1.13 -12.80 6.85
C GLY A 57 -1.49 -11.63 7.78
N GLU A 58 -0.59 -11.19 8.68
CA GLU A 58 -0.88 -10.11 9.61
C GLU A 58 -1.09 -8.81 8.85
N ARG A 59 -2.18 -8.12 9.17
CA ARG A 59 -2.64 -6.91 8.49
C ARG A 59 -2.77 -5.76 9.48
N LEU A 60 -1.99 -4.71 9.27
CA LEU A 60 -1.97 -3.52 10.12
C LEU A 60 -2.42 -2.30 9.32
N LYS A 61 -3.20 -1.41 9.94
CA LYS A 61 -3.55 -0.12 9.33
C LYS A 61 -2.51 0.93 9.70
N ILE A 62 -1.86 1.52 8.71
CA ILE A 62 -0.75 2.47 8.88
C ILE A 62 -1.23 3.92 8.74
N LEU A 63 -2.24 4.16 7.92
CA LEU A 63 -2.80 5.48 7.66
C LEU A 63 -4.31 5.40 7.43
N GLY A 64 -5.02 6.47 7.82
CA GLY A 64 -6.40 6.73 7.43
C GLY A 64 -7.48 5.93 8.16
N GLY A 65 -8.64 5.86 7.53
CA GLY A 65 -9.88 5.34 8.08
C GLY A 65 -11.10 6.06 7.51
N LEU A 66 -12.28 5.48 7.72
CA LEU A 66 -13.56 6.05 7.27
C LEU A 66 -13.95 7.34 8.01
N ASP A 67 -13.17 7.74 9.01
CA ASP A 67 -13.30 8.97 9.80
C ASP A 67 -12.15 9.96 9.56
N LYS A 68 -11.20 9.66 8.65
CA LYS A 68 -9.97 10.44 8.43
C LYS A 68 -9.99 11.16 7.08
N LYS A 69 -10.66 12.31 7.03
CA LYS A 69 -10.80 13.13 5.82
C LYS A 69 -9.46 13.65 5.29
N GLU A 70 -8.53 13.93 6.19
CA GLU A 70 -7.20 14.45 5.90
C GLU A 70 -6.33 13.49 5.07
N THR A 71 -6.66 12.21 5.01
CA THR A 71 -5.92 11.19 4.25
C THR A 71 -6.84 10.42 3.30
N ALA A 72 -7.97 11.02 2.92
CA ALA A 72 -9.00 10.35 2.12
C ALA A 72 -8.49 9.97 0.72
N GLY A 73 -8.81 8.74 0.32
CA GLY A 73 -8.49 8.19 -1.00
C GLY A 73 -7.00 8.02 -1.31
N PRO A 74 -6.21 7.26 -0.51
CA PRO A 74 -4.83 6.90 -0.87
C PRO A 74 -4.80 6.12 -2.18
N THR A 75 -4.00 6.54 -3.16
CA THR A 75 -3.93 5.89 -4.48
C THR A 75 -2.60 5.15 -4.70
N ALA A 76 -1.50 5.72 -4.23
CA ALA A 76 -0.19 5.07 -4.34
C ALA A 76 0.76 5.49 -3.23
N LEU A 77 1.86 4.75 -3.08
CA LEU A 77 2.90 5.06 -2.12
C LEU A 77 4.28 4.62 -2.60
N ALA A 78 5.31 5.31 -2.10
CA ALA A 78 6.71 4.96 -2.33
C ALA A 78 7.54 5.24 -1.08
N PHE A 79 8.60 4.47 -0.87
CA PHE A 79 9.57 4.76 0.18
C PHE A 79 10.46 5.95 -0.18
N GLY A 80 10.85 6.71 0.84
CA GLY A 80 11.93 7.69 0.73
C GLY A 80 13.26 7.04 0.37
N ARG A 81 14.16 7.83 -0.22
CA ARG A 81 15.46 7.35 -0.72
C ARG A 81 16.65 8.01 -0.03
N GLY A 82 16.42 9.07 0.74
CA GLY A 82 17.46 9.81 1.42
C GLY A 82 17.73 9.26 2.81
N GLU A 83 18.88 9.61 3.39
CA GLU A 83 19.28 9.17 4.73
C GLU A 83 18.26 9.55 5.82
N SER A 84 17.54 10.67 5.65
CA SER A 84 16.57 11.18 6.64
C SER A 84 15.17 10.58 6.52
N ASP A 85 14.88 9.86 5.44
CA ASP A 85 13.53 9.40 5.09
C ASP A 85 13.47 8.00 4.48
N SER A 86 14.59 7.26 4.46
CA SER A 86 14.64 5.90 3.94
C SER A 86 13.67 4.95 4.63
N ASP A 87 13.27 5.27 5.87
CA ASP A 87 12.32 4.55 6.70
C ASP A 87 10.89 5.15 6.68
N CYS A 88 10.61 6.02 5.71
CA CYS A 88 9.33 6.69 5.54
C CYS A 88 8.68 6.26 4.22
N ILE A 89 7.35 6.20 4.22
CA ILE A 89 6.54 6.13 3.00
C ILE A 89 5.93 7.51 2.71
N TYR A 90 5.85 7.83 1.42
CA TYR A 90 5.10 8.97 0.89
C TYR A 90 3.86 8.44 0.19
N VAL A 91 2.69 8.90 0.60
CA VAL A 91 1.38 8.43 0.13
C VAL A 91 0.69 9.55 -0.62
N VAL A 92 0.37 9.32 -1.90
CA VAL A 92 -0.46 10.25 -2.69
C VAL A 92 -1.94 9.93 -2.47
N THR A 93 -2.76 10.98 -2.34
CA THR A 93 -4.20 10.84 -2.14
C THR A 93 -4.99 11.62 -3.18
N CYS A 94 -6.18 11.12 -3.53
CA CYS A 94 -7.12 11.80 -4.43
C CYS A 94 -8.18 12.64 -3.70
N GLY A 95 -8.19 12.67 -2.36
CA GLY A 95 -9.19 13.38 -1.58
C GLY A 95 -10.55 12.65 -1.50
N GLY A 96 -10.60 11.35 -1.82
CA GLY A 96 -11.83 10.55 -1.73
C GLY A 96 -12.84 10.82 -2.85
N VAL A 97 -12.38 11.19 -4.05
CA VAL A 97 -13.27 11.45 -5.21
C VAL A 97 -14.15 10.25 -5.57
N VAL A 98 -13.64 9.02 -5.39
CA VAL A 98 -14.37 7.78 -5.69
C VAL A 98 -15.37 7.41 -4.58
N ASN A 99 -15.01 7.69 -3.32
CA ASN A 99 -15.84 7.42 -2.14
C ASN A 99 -15.61 8.57 -1.14
N PRO A 100 -16.53 9.54 -0.99
CA PRO A 100 -16.36 10.62 -0.03
C PRO A 100 -16.46 10.13 1.43
N ILE A 101 -15.78 10.81 2.37
CA ILE A 101 -15.82 10.48 3.80
C ILE A 101 -17.14 10.99 4.42
N GLY A 102 -18.15 10.12 4.44
CA GLY A 102 -19.48 10.40 5.02
C GLY A 102 -20.07 11.73 4.54
N ASP A 103 -20.78 12.42 5.42
CA ASP A 103 -21.38 13.73 5.11
C ASP A 103 -20.35 14.88 5.03
N ASN A 104 -19.10 14.63 5.44
CA ASN A 104 -18.04 15.62 5.39
C ASN A 104 -17.53 15.86 3.95
N GLY A 105 -17.91 15.01 2.99
CA GLY A 105 -17.58 15.15 1.59
C GLY A 105 -16.09 14.95 1.28
N LEU A 106 -15.65 15.53 0.16
CA LEU A 106 -14.29 15.37 -0.36
C LEU A 106 -13.23 16.01 0.54
N GLY A 107 -12.13 15.28 0.73
CA GLY A 107 -10.88 15.82 1.26
C GLY A 107 -10.07 16.56 0.20
N GLN A 108 -8.86 16.98 0.57
CA GLN A 108 -7.88 17.52 -0.37
C GLN A 108 -7.02 16.39 -0.92
N ALA A 109 -6.65 16.48 -2.20
CA ALA A 109 -5.57 15.67 -2.76
C ALA A 109 -4.23 16.17 -2.22
N LEU A 110 -3.39 15.28 -1.69
CA LEU A 110 -2.12 15.66 -1.08
C LEU A 110 -1.09 14.51 -1.10
N ILE A 111 0.11 14.81 -0.57
CA ILE A 111 1.15 13.82 -0.28
C ILE A 111 1.37 13.78 1.22
N ALA A 112 1.12 12.64 1.84
CA ALA A 112 1.39 12.40 3.26
C ALA A 112 2.72 11.65 3.44
N LYS A 113 3.55 12.08 4.38
CA LYS A 113 4.76 11.36 4.79
C LYS A 113 4.50 10.62 6.10
N VAL A 114 4.79 9.33 6.15
CA VAL A 114 4.63 8.48 7.36
C VAL A 114 5.93 7.75 7.63
N ARG A 115 6.50 7.91 8.84
CA ARG A 115 7.66 7.12 9.28
C ARG A 115 7.19 5.73 9.70
N VAL A 116 7.65 4.70 9.01
CA VAL A 116 7.28 3.30 9.26
C VAL A 116 8.40 2.51 9.95
N GLY A 117 9.60 3.11 10.07
CA GLY A 117 10.70 2.58 10.88
C GLY A 117 11.50 1.45 10.22
N VAL A 118 11.21 1.14 8.96
CA VAL A 118 11.89 0.11 8.16
C VAL A 118 12.16 0.65 6.76
N ARG A 119 13.30 0.28 6.18
CA ARG A 119 13.74 0.76 4.88
C ARG A 119 12.95 0.13 3.73
N GLY A 120 12.67 0.92 2.70
CA GLY A 120 12.06 0.44 1.45
C GLY A 120 13.02 -0.27 0.51
N GLU A 121 12.48 -1.15 -0.33
CA GLU A 121 13.19 -1.73 -1.47
C GLU A 121 13.54 -0.66 -2.54
N PRO A 122 14.67 -0.77 -3.25
CA PRO A 122 15.70 -1.81 -3.10
C PRO A 122 16.59 -1.57 -1.87
N CYS A 123 16.89 -2.67 -1.20
CA CYS A 123 18.05 -2.82 -0.32
C CYS A 123 19.29 -3.13 -1.20
#